data_AF-A0AAJ1BPK0-F1
#
_entry.id   AF-A0AAJ1BPK0-F1
#
_cell.length_a   1.000
_cell.length_b   1.000
_cell.length_c   1.000
_cell.angle_alpha   90.00
_cell.angle_beta   90.00
_cell.angle_gamma   90.00
#
_symmetry.space_group_name_H-M   'P 1'
#
loop_
_entity.id
_entity.type
_entity.pdbx_description
1 polymer ?
#
loop_
_entity_poly.entity_id
_entity_poly.type
_entity_poly.pdbx_seq_one_letter_code
_entity_poly.pdbx_strand_id
1 'polypeptide(L)'
;GLSRRVDRVLVTGSVRILPPEIEALVEDGGFVLGPFGGPVHQRLLKREKQGDEWIDTDLGGVVFGPMDLNESERSPLDPHSLADHLEDLLGLMSEVIEIEDDTLTRLEGLIISLRELPAGLPTLDEDSTEDEILEHPVMELLLMEMEWLGPMWPLFGDYMSVELANPGSPGDEEPGMSGGHEDLVP
;
A
#
# COMPACT_ATOMS: atom_id res chain seq x y z
N GLY A 1 -11.69 -30.14 -1.33
CA GLY A 1 -11.70 -30.41 0.11
C GLY A 1 -10.84 -29.39 0.79
N LEU A 2 -11.47 -28.39 1.42
CA LEU A 2 -10.86 -27.42 2.33
C LEU A 2 -11.80 -27.35 3.53
N SER A 3 -11.89 -28.46 4.26
CA SER A 3 -12.80 -28.61 5.41
C SER A 3 -12.05 -28.59 6.74
N ARG A 4 -10.84 -28.04 6.76
CA ARG A 4 -10.05 -27.93 7.99
C ARG A 4 -10.05 -26.48 8.42
N ARG A 5 -10.87 -26.21 9.43
CA ARG A 5 -10.83 -24.95 10.15
C ARG A 5 -9.55 -24.87 10.99
N VAL A 6 -9.12 -23.65 11.32
CA VAL A 6 -7.85 -23.38 12.01
C VAL A 6 -8.04 -22.40 13.16
N ASP A 7 -7.30 -22.62 14.25
CA ASP A 7 -7.26 -21.71 15.39
C ASP A 7 -6.37 -20.49 15.13
N ARG A 8 -5.36 -20.65 14.26
CA ARG A 8 -4.30 -19.66 14.06
C ARG A 8 -3.91 -19.58 12.59
N VAL A 9 -3.87 -18.36 12.08
CA VAL A 9 -3.30 -18.04 10.77
C VAL A 9 -2.16 -17.05 10.98
N LEU A 10 -1.03 -17.31 10.34
CA LEU A 10 0.07 -16.37 10.24
C LEU A 10 0.16 -15.91 8.78
N VAL A 11 0.08 -14.60 8.58
CA VAL A 11 0.28 -13.94 7.31
C VAL A 11 1.66 -13.29 7.33
N THR A 12 2.49 -13.62 6.34
CA THR A 12 3.92 -13.21 6.29
C THR A 12 4.24 -12.25 5.15
N GLY A 13 3.22 -11.75 4.45
CA GLY A 13 3.30 -10.65 3.48
C GLY A 13 2.17 -9.67 3.76
N SER A 14 2.36 -8.40 3.48
CA SER A 14 1.36 -7.36 3.74
C SER A 14 0.08 -7.61 2.97
N VAL A 15 -1.05 -7.36 3.64
CA VAL A 15 -2.38 -7.44 3.06
C VAL A 15 -3.21 -6.25 3.51
N ARG A 16 -3.93 -5.60 2.59
CA ARG A 16 -4.88 -4.54 2.96
C ARG A 16 -6.09 -5.13 3.69
N ILE A 17 -6.62 -6.24 3.18
CA ILE A 17 -7.78 -6.94 3.70
C ILE A 17 -7.46 -8.43 3.73
N LEU A 18 -7.96 -9.14 4.74
CA LEU A 18 -7.80 -10.58 4.82
C LEU A 18 -8.65 -11.24 3.72
N PRO A 19 -8.12 -12.16 2.90
CA PRO A 19 -8.92 -12.81 1.87
C PRO A 19 -10.13 -13.55 2.49
N PRO A 20 -11.34 -13.46 1.91
CA PRO A 20 -12.55 -14.08 2.45
C PRO A 20 -12.40 -15.59 2.69
N GLU A 21 -11.58 -16.26 1.87
CA GLU A 21 -11.28 -17.68 2.03
C GLU A 21 -10.53 -17.95 3.34
N ILE A 22 -9.63 -17.06 3.75
CA ILE A 22 -8.89 -17.18 5.01
C ILE A 22 -9.80 -16.84 6.19
N GLU A 23 -10.63 -15.81 6.09
CA GLU A 23 -11.62 -15.46 7.12
C GLU A 23 -12.59 -16.61 7.43
N ALA A 24 -13.02 -17.33 6.38
CA ALA A 24 -13.90 -18.47 6.48
C ALA A 24 -13.24 -19.70 7.15
N LEU A 25 -11.91 -19.78 7.16
CA LEU A 25 -11.16 -20.89 7.77
C LEU A 25 -10.96 -20.71 9.27
N VAL A 26 -10.97 -19.48 9.79
CA VAL A 26 -10.71 -19.20 11.20
C VAL A 26 -11.92 -19.55 12.07
N GLU A 27 -11.69 -20.36 13.11
CA GLU A 27 -12.71 -20.70 14.10
C GLU A 27 -13.00 -19.55 15.06
N ASP A 28 -14.16 -19.61 15.71
CA ASP A 28 -14.49 -18.74 16.84
C ASP A 28 -13.44 -18.92 17.95
N GLY A 29 -12.93 -17.81 18.49
CA GLY A 29 -11.78 -17.77 19.41
C GLY A 29 -10.41 -17.96 18.74
N GLY A 30 -10.36 -18.22 17.44
CA GLY A 30 -9.13 -18.22 16.65
C GLY A 30 -8.66 -16.81 16.29
N PHE A 31 -7.43 -16.69 15.79
CA PHE A 31 -6.90 -15.40 15.36
C PHE A 31 -6.02 -15.45 14.12
N VAL A 32 -5.94 -14.33 13.42
CA VAL A 32 -4.96 -14.05 12.38
C VAL A 32 -3.92 -13.08 12.92
N LEU A 33 -2.65 -13.39 12.71
CA LEU A 33 -1.54 -12.48 12.96
C LEU A 33 -0.91 -12.12 11.62
N GLY A 34 -0.83 -10.84 11.30
CA GLY A 34 -0.28 -10.41 10.02
C GLY A 34 0.00 -8.92 9.92
N PRO A 35 0.86 -8.51 8.98
CA PRO A 35 0.99 -7.12 8.55
C PRO A 35 -0.26 -6.69 7.77
N PHE A 36 -0.99 -5.71 8.28
CA PHE A 36 -2.15 -5.11 7.63
C PHE A 36 -1.89 -3.66 7.26
N GLY A 37 -2.25 -3.28 6.05
CA GLY A 37 -2.04 -1.93 5.50
C GLY A 37 -1.46 -1.97 4.10
N GLY A 38 -1.22 -0.79 3.52
CA GLY A 38 -0.66 -0.64 2.19
C GLY A 38 0.87 -0.50 2.18
N PRO A 39 1.47 -0.10 1.05
CA PRO A 39 2.92 0.03 0.92
C PRO A 39 3.51 1.11 1.85
N VAL A 40 2.75 2.15 2.18
CA VAL A 40 3.26 3.30 2.95
C VAL A 40 3.10 3.11 4.45
N HIS A 41 2.01 2.47 4.88
CA HIS A 41 1.73 2.30 6.30
C HIS A 41 1.17 0.90 6.60
N GLN A 42 1.88 0.17 7.45
CA GLN A 42 1.47 -1.17 7.89
C GLN A 42 1.56 -1.31 9.40
N ARG A 43 0.57 -2.00 9.97
CA ARG A 43 0.51 -2.38 11.38
C ARG A 43 0.49 -3.90 11.48
N LEU A 44 1.27 -4.46 12.40
CA LEU A 44 1.15 -5.86 12.75
C LEU A 44 -0.08 -6.00 13.65
N LEU A 45 -1.13 -6.65 13.15
CA LEU A 45 -2.37 -6.83 13.90
C LEU A 45 -2.54 -8.30 14.28
N LYS A 46 -2.96 -8.53 15.53
CA LYS A 46 -3.61 -9.77 15.93
C LYS A 46 -5.12 -9.54 15.85
N ARG A 47 -5.77 -10.15 14.87
CA ARG A 47 -7.22 -10.09 14.65
C ARG A 47 -7.86 -11.35 15.20
N GLU A 48 -8.64 -11.25 16.28
CA GLU A 48 -9.28 -12.38 16.96
C GLU A 48 -10.77 -12.46 16.60
N LYS A 49 -11.23 -13.64 16.20
CA LYS A 49 -12.63 -13.87 15.83
C LYS A 49 -13.47 -14.14 17.06
N GLN A 50 -14.50 -13.33 17.29
CA GLN A 50 -15.45 -13.48 18.39
C GLN A 50 -16.88 -13.42 17.84
N GLY A 51 -17.49 -14.58 17.66
CA GLY A 51 -18.76 -14.72 16.94
C GLY A 51 -18.64 -14.28 15.49
N ASP A 52 -19.40 -13.24 15.14
CA ASP A 52 -19.42 -12.63 13.80
C ASP A 52 -18.52 -11.37 13.72
N GLU A 53 -17.82 -11.03 14.81
CA GLU A 53 -16.96 -9.84 14.89
C GLU A 53 -15.48 -10.22 14.92
N TRP A 54 -14.64 -9.29 14.45
CA TRP A 54 -13.18 -9.37 14.55
C TRP A 54 -12.70 -8.28 15.50
N ILE A 55 -11.93 -8.68 16.52
CA ILE A 55 -11.33 -7.78 17.49
C ILE A 55 -9.84 -7.66 17.20
N ASP A 56 -9.43 -6.45 16.81
CA ASP A 56 -8.06 -6.17 16.43
C ASP A 56 -7.24 -5.70 17.66
N THR A 57 -6.08 -6.32 17.85
CA THR A 57 -5.04 -5.86 18.76
C THR A 57 -3.85 -5.39 17.94
N ASP A 58 -3.52 -4.12 18.06
CA ASP A 58 -2.40 -3.51 17.37
C ASP A 58 -1.08 -3.80 18.10
N LEU A 59 -0.13 -4.40 17.38
CA LEU A 59 1.18 -4.81 17.91
C LEU A 59 2.33 -3.90 17.44
N GLY A 60 2.05 -2.84 16.69
CA GLY A 60 3.02 -1.85 16.24
C GLY A 60 3.25 -1.81 14.72
N GLY A 61 4.03 -0.83 14.28
CA GLY A 61 4.39 -0.65 12.88
C GLY A 61 5.43 -1.67 12.40
N VAL A 62 5.28 -2.13 11.16
CA VAL A 62 6.16 -3.13 10.51
C VAL A 62 6.35 -2.80 9.03
N VAL A 63 7.32 -3.46 8.39
CA VAL A 63 7.52 -3.38 6.93
C VAL A 63 7.64 -4.81 6.41
N PHE A 64 6.63 -5.24 5.65
CA PHE A 64 6.64 -6.51 4.92
C PHE A 64 6.38 -6.25 3.43
N GLY A 65 6.99 -7.08 2.58
CA GLY A 65 6.64 -7.12 1.16
C GLY A 65 5.18 -7.59 0.95
N PRO A 66 4.56 -7.25 -0.18
CA PRO A 66 3.18 -7.59 -0.46
C PRO A 66 2.97 -9.10 -0.51
N MET A 67 1.80 -9.57 -0.08
CA MET A 67 1.41 -10.96 -0.25
C MET A 67 1.25 -11.30 -1.74
N ASP A 68 0.74 -10.37 -2.55
CA ASP A 68 0.69 -10.51 -3.99
C ASP A 68 1.97 -9.96 -4.62
N LEU A 69 2.80 -10.86 -5.16
CA LEU A 69 4.06 -10.48 -5.80
C LEU A 69 3.85 -9.58 -7.04
N ASN A 70 2.67 -9.63 -7.67
CA ASN A 70 2.37 -8.75 -8.80
C ASN A 70 2.32 -7.26 -8.37
N GLU A 71 2.10 -6.96 -7.09
CA GLU A 71 2.16 -5.58 -6.58
C GLU A 71 3.59 -5.06 -6.54
N SER A 72 4.58 -5.92 -6.27
CA SER A 72 6.00 -5.53 -6.22
C SER A 72 6.62 -5.23 -7.60
N GLU A 73 5.96 -5.63 -8.69
CA GLU A 73 6.43 -5.43 -10.06
C GLU A 73 5.75 -4.23 -10.76
N ARG A 74 4.87 -3.51 -10.06
CA ARG A 74 4.12 -2.40 -10.68
C ARG A 74 5.01 -1.19 -10.92
N SER A 75 4.75 -0.50 -12.03
CA SER A 75 5.37 0.79 -12.32
C SER A 75 4.97 1.83 -11.25
N PRO A 76 5.84 2.80 -10.90
CA PRO A 76 5.48 3.94 -10.06
C PRO A 76 4.32 4.78 -10.60
N LEU A 77 4.05 4.70 -11.91
CA LEU A 77 2.92 5.37 -12.57
C LEU A 77 1.74 4.43 -12.81
N ASP A 78 1.74 3.24 -12.19
CA ASP A 78 0.57 2.37 -12.17
C ASP A 78 -0.58 3.07 -11.43
N PRO A 79 -1.76 3.21 -12.06
CA PRO A 79 -2.89 3.92 -11.45
C PRO A 79 -3.33 3.31 -10.12
N HIS A 80 -3.29 1.98 -10.01
CA HIS A 80 -3.71 1.30 -8.80
C HIS A 80 -2.71 1.52 -7.68
N SER A 81 -1.40 1.45 -7.97
CA SER A 81 -0.36 1.83 -7.02
C SER A 81 -0.54 3.26 -6.53
N LEU A 82 -0.73 4.23 -7.42
CA LEU A 82 -0.95 5.63 -7.01
C LEU A 82 -2.21 5.79 -6.15
N ALA A 83 -3.33 5.16 -6.53
CA ALA A 83 -4.56 5.19 -5.74
C ALA A 83 -4.35 4.62 -4.33
N ASP A 84 -3.64 3.50 -4.25
CA ASP A 84 -3.26 2.82 -3.02
C ASP A 84 -2.39 3.71 -2.10
N HIS A 85 -1.49 4.51 -2.68
CA HIS A 85 -0.69 5.49 -1.94
C HIS A 85 -1.53 6.64 -1.41
N LEU A 86 -2.43 7.17 -2.23
CA LEU A 86 -3.31 8.26 -1.83
C LEU A 86 -4.25 7.83 -0.69
N GLU A 87 -4.76 6.59 -0.73
CA GLU A 87 -5.56 6.01 0.35
C GLU A 87 -4.76 5.87 1.66
N ASP A 88 -3.53 5.36 1.59
CA ASP A 88 -2.69 5.22 2.78
C ASP A 88 -2.36 6.57 3.40
N LEU A 89 -2.01 7.56 2.58
CA LEU A 89 -1.73 8.91 3.03
C LEU A 89 -2.96 9.57 3.63
N LEU A 90 -4.14 9.36 3.05
CA LEU A 90 -5.40 9.82 3.62
C LEU A 90 -5.62 9.22 5.01
N GLY A 91 -5.42 7.91 5.15
CA GLY A 91 -5.50 7.21 6.44
C GLY A 91 -4.55 7.83 7.47
N LEU A 92 -3.28 7.99 7.12
CA LEU A 92 -2.27 8.62 7.97
C LEU A 92 -2.62 10.05 8.38
N MET A 93 -3.05 10.87 7.43
CA MET A 93 -3.41 12.26 7.71
C MET A 93 -4.62 12.35 8.63
N SER A 94 -5.61 11.48 8.46
CA SER A 94 -6.81 11.44 9.29
C SER A 94 -6.53 11.08 10.76
N GLU A 95 -5.41 10.42 11.06
CA GLU A 95 -4.97 10.14 12.43
C GLU A 95 -4.39 11.39 13.11
N VAL A 96 -3.84 12.33 12.35
CA VAL A 96 -3.09 13.49 12.87
C VAL A 96 -3.93 14.76 12.85
N ILE A 97 -4.75 14.95 11.81
CA ILE A 97 -5.51 16.17 11.58
C ILE A 97 -6.93 15.86 11.07
N GLU A 98 -7.85 16.79 11.33
CA GLU A 98 -9.15 16.80 10.67
C GLU A 98 -9.00 17.35 9.25
N ILE A 99 -9.45 16.60 8.26
CA ILE A 99 -9.40 16.96 6.84
C ILE A 99 -10.74 17.57 6.46
N GLU A 100 -10.71 18.70 5.75
CA GLU A 100 -11.94 19.34 5.27
C GLU A 100 -12.72 18.40 4.33
N ASP A 101 -14.04 18.29 4.52
CA ASP A 101 -14.92 17.39 3.77
C ASP A 101 -14.79 17.54 2.25
N ASP A 102 -14.63 18.78 1.76
CA ASP A 102 -14.43 19.07 0.33
C ASP A 102 -13.10 18.49 -0.20
N THR A 103 -12.05 18.53 0.62
CA THR A 103 -10.73 17.96 0.26
C THR A 103 -10.77 16.44 0.28
N LEU A 104 -11.43 15.86 1.29
CA LEU A 104 -11.67 14.42 1.37
C LEU A 104 -12.41 13.91 0.13
N THR A 105 -13.53 14.56 -0.22
CA THR A 105 -14.34 14.20 -1.38
C THR A 105 -13.55 14.25 -2.69
N ARG A 106 -12.70 15.27 -2.87
CA ARG A 106 -11.84 15.40 -4.06
C ARG A 106 -10.79 14.30 -4.12
N LEU A 107 -10.18 13.97 -2.99
CA LEU A 107 -9.17 12.91 -2.93
C LEU A 107 -9.79 11.53 -3.22
N GLU A 108 -10.95 11.23 -2.63
CA GLU A 108 -11.72 10.02 -2.94
C GLU A 108 -12.09 9.97 -4.44
N GLY A 109 -12.50 11.10 -5.02
CA GLY A 109 -12.79 11.21 -6.45
C GLY A 109 -11.57 10.93 -7.34
N LEU A 110 -10.38 11.42 -6.96
CA LEU A 110 -9.13 11.14 -7.67
C LEU A 110 -8.75 9.66 -7.56
N ILE A 111 -8.85 9.07 -6.36
CA ILE A 111 -8.62 7.64 -6.13
C ILE A 111 -9.52 6.79 -7.03
N ILE A 112 -10.82 7.10 -7.09
CA ILE A 112 -11.76 6.41 -7.96
C ILE A 112 -11.36 6.57 -9.43
N SER A 113 -11.03 7.80 -9.85
CA SER A 113 -10.66 8.09 -11.24
C SER A 113 -9.40 7.32 -11.67
N LEU A 114 -8.40 7.20 -10.79
CA LEU A 114 -7.22 6.38 -11.02
C LEU A 114 -7.57 4.90 -11.18
N ARG A 115 -8.42 4.36 -10.30
CA ARG A 115 -8.86 2.95 -10.34
C ARG A 115 -9.72 2.62 -11.58
N GLU A 116 -10.38 3.62 -12.16
CA GLU A 116 -11.24 3.48 -13.35
C GLU A 116 -10.51 3.71 -14.69
N LEU A 117 -9.21 4.07 -14.66
CA LEU A 117 -8.42 4.19 -15.88
C LEU A 117 -8.39 2.87 -16.66
N PRO A 118 -8.38 2.93 -18.01
CA PRO A 118 -8.39 1.73 -18.84
C PRO A 118 -7.12 0.90 -18.63
N ALA A 119 -7.29 -0.43 -18.62
CA ALA A 119 -6.16 -1.34 -18.61
C ALA A 119 -5.29 -1.20 -19.88
N GLY A 120 -4.00 -1.51 -19.77
CA GLY A 120 -3.05 -1.44 -20.89
C GLY A 120 -2.59 -0.03 -21.21
N LEU A 121 -2.38 0.79 -20.18
CA LEU A 121 -1.80 2.12 -20.32
C LEU A 121 -0.41 2.07 -20.98
N PRO A 122 -0.02 3.14 -21.70
CA PRO A 122 1.32 3.25 -22.24
C PRO A 122 2.36 3.18 -21.12
N THR A 123 3.44 2.43 -21.33
CA THR A 123 4.57 2.39 -20.40
C THR A 123 5.44 3.61 -20.59
N LEU A 124 5.85 4.24 -19.48
CA LEU A 124 6.87 5.28 -19.48
C LEU A 124 8.19 4.72 -18.97
N ASP A 125 9.27 5.12 -19.63
CA ASP A 125 10.65 4.74 -19.32
C ASP A 125 11.58 5.95 -19.44
N GLU A 126 12.89 5.75 -19.25
CA GLU A 126 13.90 6.82 -19.28
C GLU A 126 14.06 7.47 -20.67
N ASP A 127 13.63 6.80 -21.72
CA ASP A 127 13.71 7.27 -23.10
C ASP A 127 12.42 7.98 -23.56
N SER A 128 11.38 7.97 -22.72
CA SER A 128 10.09 8.60 -23.01
C SER A 128 10.22 10.12 -23.13
N THR A 129 9.62 10.67 -24.18
CA THR A 129 9.64 12.11 -24.46
C THR A 129 8.74 12.90 -23.52
N GLU A 130 8.98 14.21 -23.40
CA GLU A 130 8.13 15.10 -22.60
C GLU A 130 6.67 15.08 -23.07
N ASP A 131 6.46 15.04 -24.38
CA ASP A 131 5.11 14.94 -24.97
C ASP A 131 4.43 13.62 -24.57
N GLU A 132 5.14 12.48 -24.65
CA GLU A 132 4.59 11.17 -24.22
C GLU A 132 4.27 11.12 -22.73
N ILE A 133 5.06 11.79 -21.90
CA ILE A 133 4.78 11.90 -20.46
C ILE A 133 3.52 12.74 -20.22
N LEU A 134 3.40 13.90 -20.89
CA LEU A 134 2.25 14.79 -20.71
C LEU A 134 0.94 14.20 -21.25
N GLU A 135 1.01 13.44 -22.34
CA GLU A 135 -0.13 12.71 -22.94
C GLU A 135 -0.48 11.41 -22.19
N HIS A 136 0.31 11.00 -21.20
CA HIS A 136 0.04 9.80 -20.43
C HIS A 136 -1.26 9.98 -19.61
N PRO A 137 -2.23 9.05 -19.65
CA PRO A 137 -3.55 9.24 -19.03
C PRO A 137 -3.52 9.53 -17.52
N VAL A 138 -2.57 8.93 -16.78
CA VAL A 138 -2.35 9.26 -15.36
C VAL A 138 -1.86 10.69 -15.19
N MET A 139 -0.95 11.15 -16.05
CA MET A 139 -0.41 12.50 -15.98
C MET A 139 -1.46 13.53 -16.35
N GLU A 140 -2.27 13.28 -17.39
CA GLU A 140 -3.41 14.12 -17.73
C GLU A 140 -4.38 14.26 -16.55
N LEU A 141 -4.74 13.14 -15.90
CA LEU A 141 -5.62 13.14 -14.73
C LEU A 141 -5.03 13.97 -13.58
N LEU A 142 -3.76 13.75 -13.24
CA LEU A 142 -3.09 14.52 -12.19
C LEU A 142 -3.04 16.02 -12.53
N LEU A 143 -2.72 16.37 -13.79
CA LEU A 143 -2.68 17.73 -14.28
C LEU A 143 -4.04 18.43 -14.21
N MET A 144 -5.14 17.71 -14.46
CA MET A 144 -6.50 18.23 -14.31
C MET A 144 -6.83 18.61 -12.86
N GLU A 145 -6.26 17.88 -11.89
CA GLU A 145 -6.49 18.08 -10.46
C GLU A 145 -5.40 18.96 -9.77
N MET A 146 -4.39 19.41 -10.52
CA MET A 146 -3.22 20.14 -9.99
C MET A 146 -3.55 21.42 -9.23
N GLU A 147 -4.65 22.10 -9.55
CA GLU A 147 -5.03 23.35 -8.90
C GLU A 147 -5.20 23.18 -7.38
N TRP A 148 -5.83 22.08 -6.96
CA TRP A 148 -6.03 21.78 -5.54
C TRP A 148 -5.02 20.77 -4.99
N LEU A 149 -4.42 19.93 -5.83
CA LEU A 149 -3.35 19.01 -5.44
C LEU A 149 -2.02 19.73 -5.14
N GLY A 150 -1.74 20.86 -5.80
CA GLY A 150 -0.47 21.57 -5.70
C GLY A 150 0.06 21.79 -4.27
N PRO A 151 -0.78 22.27 -3.32
CA PRO A 151 -0.40 22.41 -1.91
C PRO A 151 -0.06 21.10 -1.20
N MET A 152 -0.63 19.98 -1.65
CA MET A 152 -0.43 18.63 -1.10
C MET A 152 0.75 17.91 -1.76
N TRP A 153 1.20 18.36 -2.93
CA TRP A 153 2.30 17.77 -3.69
C TRP A 153 3.60 17.53 -2.90
N PRO A 154 4.07 18.44 -2.03
CA PRO A 154 5.26 18.18 -1.21
C PRO A 154 5.10 16.98 -0.28
N LEU A 155 3.89 16.73 0.23
CA LEU A 155 3.61 15.55 1.03
C LEU A 155 3.70 14.29 0.16
N PHE A 156 3.20 14.32 -1.08
CA PHE A 156 3.28 13.18 -2.00
C PHE A 156 4.71 12.89 -2.47
N GLY A 157 5.51 13.93 -2.76
CA GLY A 157 6.87 13.80 -3.30
C GLY A 157 7.84 13.07 -2.38
N ASP A 158 7.73 13.27 -1.06
CA ASP A 158 8.57 12.59 -0.08
C ASP A 158 8.29 11.08 -0.02
N TYR A 159 7.04 10.65 -0.23
CA TYR A 159 6.66 9.23 -0.21
C TYR A 159 6.88 8.52 -1.56
N MET A 160 6.58 9.18 -2.69
CA MET A 160 6.91 8.69 -4.03
C MET A 160 8.43 8.44 -4.20
N SER A 161 9.26 9.28 -3.57
CA SER A 161 10.71 9.12 -3.57
C SER A 161 11.18 7.90 -2.77
N VAL A 162 10.41 7.44 -1.76
CA VAL A 162 10.74 6.24 -0.97
C VAL A 162 10.51 4.97 -1.79
N GLU A 163 9.49 4.93 -2.64
CA GLU A 163 9.29 3.80 -3.59
C GLU A 163 10.35 3.75 -4.69
N LEU A 164 10.73 4.91 -5.25
CA LEU A 164 11.81 5.02 -6.24
C LEU A 164 13.17 4.58 -5.68
N ALA A 165 13.37 4.68 -4.36
CA ALA A 165 14.61 4.28 -3.71
C ALA A 165 14.76 2.76 -3.52
N ASN A 166 13.75 1.95 -3.88
CA ASN A 166 13.69 0.47 -3.82
C ASN A 166 14.82 -0.20 -3.00
N PRO A 167 14.83 0.00 -1.66
CA PRO A 167 15.92 -0.51 -0.82
C PRO A 167 15.83 -2.04 -0.78
N GLY A 168 16.67 -2.70 -1.59
CA GLY A 168 16.69 -4.17 -1.74
C GLY A 168 16.46 -4.70 -3.16
N SER A 169 16.36 -3.83 -4.17
CA SER A 169 16.42 -4.25 -5.57
C SER A 169 17.67 -5.10 -5.82
N PRO A 170 17.58 -6.25 -6.52
CA PRO A 170 18.74 -7.09 -6.83
C PRO A 170 19.81 -6.39 -7.70
N GLY A 171 19.58 -5.15 -8.16
CA GLY A 171 20.57 -4.28 -8.80
C GLY A 171 21.26 -3.29 -7.86
N ASP A 172 20.73 -3.05 -6.65
CA ASP A 172 21.29 -2.12 -5.68
C ASP A 172 22.19 -2.86 -4.68
N GLU A 173 23.30 -3.40 -5.19
CA GLU A 173 24.46 -3.68 -4.34
C GLU A 173 25.18 -2.36 -4.02
N GLU A 174 24.53 -1.45 -3.30
CA GLU A 174 25.29 -0.41 -2.59
C GLU A 174 26.06 -1.10 -1.45
N PRO A 175 27.40 -1.01 -1.43
CA PRO A 175 28.22 -1.63 -0.39
C PRO A 175 28.13 -0.76 0.87
N GLY A 176 27.05 -0.86 1.64
CA GLY A 176 26.81 0.16 2.66
C GLY A 176 25.81 -0.09 3.78
N MET A 177 25.16 -1.24 3.94
CA MET A 177 24.39 -1.51 5.17
C MET A 177 24.68 -2.90 5.74
N SER A 178 25.91 -3.09 6.23
CA SER A 178 26.21 -4.14 7.19
C SER A 178 25.68 -3.75 8.59
N GLY A 179 24.36 -3.77 8.75
CA GLY A 179 23.70 -3.76 10.06
C GLY A 179 23.73 -5.17 10.64
N GLY A 180 24.90 -5.60 11.14
CA GLY A 180 25.04 -6.88 11.83
C GLY A 180 24.24 -6.87 13.12
N HIS A 181 23.10 -7.58 13.15
CA HIS A 181 22.47 -7.98 14.41
C HIS A 181 23.26 -9.15 15.02
N GLU A 182 24.39 -8.85 15.64
CA GLU A 182 25.16 -9.83 16.44
C GLU A 182 24.41 -10.28 17.71
N ASP A 183 23.27 -9.65 18.05
CA ASP A 183 22.48 -9.95 19.25
C ASP A 183 21.52 -11.16 19.10
N LEU A 184 21.53 -11.89 17.98
CA LEU A 184 20.68 -13.07 17.77
C LEU A 184 21.48 -14.37 17.55
N VAL A 185 22.46 -14.63 18.41
CA VAL A 185 23.03 -15.98 18.57
C VAL A 185 22.61 -16.55 19.93
N PRO A 186 21.93 -17.71 20.00
CA PRO A 186 21.58 -18.40 21.24
C PRO A 186 22.79 -18.87 22.06
#